data_AF-A0AAU7GCB3-F1
#
_entry.id   AF-A0AAU7GCB3-F1
#
_cell.length_a   1.000
_cell.length_b   1.000
_cell.length_c   1.000
_cell.angle_alpha   90.00
_cell.angle_beta   90.00
_cell.angle_gamma   90.00
#
_symmetry.space_group_name_H-M   'P 1'
#
loop_
_entity.id
_entity.type
_entity.pdbx_description
1 polymer ?
#
loop_
_entity_poly.entity_id
_entity_poly.type
_entity_poly.pdbx_seq_one_letter_code
_entity_poly.pdbx_strand_id
1 'polypeptide(L)'
;MTNISLKLAETISSSGIKSVYGEPIVVDGTTIVPVAAAQFGFGAGSAGDGEEAPGGAGGGGVAIPFGAYISDETGVRFRPNLITLLAVGIPFVWVAGHAWSRIIRALKR
;
A
#
# COMPACT_ATOMS: atom_id res chain seq x y z
N MET A 1 2.36 24.93 -21.56
CA MET A 1 2.88 25.10 -20.18
C MET A 1 2.95 23.72 -19.54
N THR A 2 4.13 23.32 -19.07
CA THR A 2 4.42 21.96 -18.62
C THR A 2 3.64 21.61 -17.35
N ASN A 3 2.87 20.52 -17.46
CA ASN A 3 1.93 20.01 -16.48
C ASN A 3 2.60 19.71 -15.13
N ILE A 4 2.34 20.55 -14.11
CA ILE A 4 2.75 20.33 -12.72
C ILE A 4 2.33 18.93 -12.24
N SER A 5 1.17 18.44 -12.68
CA SER A 5 0.66 17.10 -12.35
C SER A 5 1.55 15.98 -12.89
N LEU A 6 2.10 16.10 -14.10
CA LEU A 6 3.04 15.12 -14.66
C LEU A 6 4.36 15.15 -13.90
N LYS A 7 4.86 16.35 -13.58
CA LYS A 7 6.11 16.51 -12.83
C LYS A 7 6.00 16.01 -11.39
N LEU A 8 4.83 16.15 -10.77
CA LEU A 8 4.51 15.63 -9.44
C LEU A 8 4.38 14.10 -9.46
N ALA A 9 3.69 13.55 -10.46
CA ALA A 9 3.60 12.11 -10.65
C ALA A 9 4.99 11.47 -10.86
N GLU A 10 5.85 12.12 -11.65
CA GLU A 10 7.21 11.67 -11.93
C GLU A 10 8.14 11.75 -10.69
N THR A 11 7.98 12.81 -9.88
CA THR A 11 8.73 12.95 -8.62
C THR A 11 8.32 11.86 -7.61
N ILE A 12 7.04 11.55 -7.50
CA ILE A 12 6.51 10.57 -6.55
C ILE A 12 6.81 9.13 -6.99
N SER A 13 6.74 8.82 -8.29
CA SER A 13 7.07 7.49 -8.82
C SER A 13 8.56 7.15 -8.62
N SER A 14 9.46 8.13 -8.73
CA SER A 14 10.90 7.95 -8.49
C SER A 14 11.25 7.58 -7.04
N SER A 15 10.33 7.78 -6.08
CA SER A 15 10.52 7.47 -4.66
C SER A 15 9.91 6.12 -4.22
N GLY A 16 9.35 5.34 -5.14
CA GLY A 16 8.53 4.15 -4.84
C GLY A 16 9.17 3.11 -3.91
N ILE A 17 10.48 2.87 -4.02
CA ILE A 17 11.20 1.89 -3.17
C ILE A 17 11.44 2.43 -1.75
N LYS A 18 11.73 3.72 -1.59
CA LYS A 18 11.83 4.38 -0.26
C LYS A 18 10.47 4.48 0.44
N SER A 19 9.36 4.35 -0.29
CA SER A 19 8.03 4.39 0.33
C SER A 19 7.68 3.13 1.10
N VAL A 20 8.35 2.00 0.81
CA VAL A 20 7.98 0.71 1.39
C VAL A 20 8.66 0.46 2.74
N TYR A 21 9.90 0.92 2.89
CA TYR A 21 10.69 0.78 4.10
C TYR A 21 11.00 2.16 4.69
N GLY A 22 10.55 2.39 5.91
CA GLY A 22 10.84 3.60 6.66
C GLY A 22 12.30 3.66 7.11
N GLU A 23 12.73 4.84 7.56
CA GLU A 23 14.06 5.00 8.16
C GLU A 23 14.20 4.11 9.41
N PRO A 24 15.35 3.43 9.59
CA PRO A 24 15.61 2.64 10.79
C PRO A 24 15.58 3.50 12.05
N ILE A 25 14.81 3.08 13.04
CA ILE A 25 14.69 3.72 14.35
C ILE A 25 15.38 2.80 15.37
N VAL A 26 16.37 3.30 16.09
CA VAL A 26 17.06 2.54 17.14
C VAL A 26 16.47 2.91 18.50
N VAL A 27 15.95 1.92 19.22
CA VAL A 27 15.39 2.07 20.57
C VAL A 27 15.96 0.97 21.44
N ASP A 28 16.64 1.31 22.54
CA ASP A 28 17.18 0.33 23.50
C ASP A 28 18.01 -0.79 22.85
N GLY A 29 18.87 -0.44 21.89
CA GLY A 29 19.70 -1.40 21.15
C GLY A 29 18.94 -2.24 20.11
N THR A 30 17.63 -2.03 19.98
CA THR A 30 16.77 -2.68 18.98
C THR A 30 16.60 -1.76 17.78
N THR A 31 16.93 -2.25 16.59
CA THR A 31 16.68 -1.54 15.33
C THR A 31 15.30 -1.92 14.80
N ILE A 32 14.45 -0.92 14.55
CA ILE A 32 13.10 -1.06 14.02
C ILE A 32 13.07 -0.44 12.62
N VAL A 33 12.73 -1.21 11.60
CA VAL A 33 12.55 -0.74 10.22
C VAL A 33 11.07 -0.85 9.85
N PRO A 34 10.31 0.27 9.83
CA PRO A 34 8.90 0.27 9.49
C PRO A 34 8.66 -0.21 8.04
N VAL A 35 7.54 -0.89 7.81
CA VAL A 35 7.14 -1.38 6.49
C VAL A 35 5.70 -0.95 6.20
N ALA A 36 5.49 -0.28 5.07
CA ALA A 36 4.18 0.15 4.62
C ALA A 36 4.03 -0.03 3.10
N ALA A 37 2.81 -0.13 2.60
CA ALA A 37 2.52 0.09 1.19
C ALA A 37 1.97 1.50 1.02
N ALA A 38 2.59 2.28 0.13
CA ALA A 38 2.07 3.58 -0.27
C ALA A 38 1.60 3.51 -1.72
N GLN A 39 0.42 4.06 -1.99
CA GLN A 39 -0.12 4.19 -3.33
C GLN A 39 -0.60 5.62 -3.53
N PHE A 40 -0.26 6.20 -4.68
CA PHE A 40 -0.66 7.55 -5.07
C PHE A 40 -1.33 7.49 -6.44
N GLY A 41 -2.31 8.37 -6.66
CA GLY A 41 -3.03 8.49 -7.92
C GLY A 41 -3.30 9.94 -8.25
N PHE A 42 -3.14 10.30 -9.52
CA PHE A 42 -3.36 11.65 -10.05
C PHE A 42 -4.28 11.58 -11.26
N GLY A 43 -5.17 12.55 -11.38
CA GLY A 43 -6.09 12.69 -12.50
C GLY A 43 -6.15 14.14 -12.98
N ALA A 44 -6.31 14.31 -14.29
CA ALA A 44 -6.55 15.61 -14.91
C ALA A 44 -7.70 15.49 -15.90
N GLY A 45 -8.53 16.53 -15.99
CA GLY A 45 -9.64 16.62 -16.94
C GLY A 45 -9.71 18.02 -17.54
N SER A 46 -10.04 18.13 -18.83
CA SER A 46 -10.27 19.40 -19.52
C SER A 46 -11.77 19.73 -19.57
N ALA A 47 -12.09 21.03 -19.54
CA ALA A 47 -13.47 21.51 -19.66
C ALA A 47 -13.75 21.95 -21.12
N GLY A 48 -13.83 21.01 -22.06
CA GLY A 48 -14.25 21.28 -23.45
C GLY A 48 -13.14 21.60 -24.45
N ASP A 49 -13.52 21.78 -25.72
CA ASP A 49 -12.64 21.81 -26.91
C ASP A 49 -11.98 23.19 -27.19
N GLY A 50 -12.01 24.13 -26.25
CA GLY A 50 -11.37 25.44 -26.39
C GLY A 50 -10.00 25.50 -25.71
N GLU A 51 -8.99 26.06 -26.39
CA GLU A 51 -7.61 26.18 -25.89
C GLU A 51 -7.47 26.96 -24.57
N GLU A 52 -8.51 27.69 -24.15
CA GLU A 52 -8.52 28.52 -22.93
C GLU A 52 -9.44 28.00 -21.82
N ALA A 53 -10.09 26.84 -22.00
CA ALA A 53 -11.03 26.36 -20.99
C ALA A 53 -10.28 25.80 -19.75
N PRO A 54 -10.57 26.30 -18.53
CA PRO A 54 -9.87 25.85 -17.34
C PRO A 54 -10.21 24.38 -17.04
N GLY A 55 -9.23 23.50 -17.23
CA GLY A 55 -9.28 22.10 -16.80
C GLY A 55 -9.00 21.94 -15.31
N GLY A 56 -9.59 20.91 -14.71
CA GLY A 56 -9.36 20.52 -13.32
C GLY A 56 -8.30 19.44 -13.20
N ALA A 57 -7.47 19.51 -12.15
CA ALA A 57 -6.56 18.44 -11.77
C ALA A 57 -6.72 18.10 -10.29
N GLY A 58 -6.54 16.83 -9.94
CA GLY A 58 -6.64 16.34 -8.57
C GLY A 58 -5.72 15.15 -8.35
N GLY A 59 -5.42 14.87 -7.08
CA GLY A 59 -4.62 13.73 -6.69
C GLY A 59 -4.92 13.30 -5.26
N GLY A 60 -4.59 12.06 -4.96
CA GLY A 60 -4.76 11.47 -3.64
C GLY A 60 -3.78 10.32 -3.41
N GLY A 61 -3.66 9.89 -2.16
CA GLY A 61 -2.80 8.78 -1.79
C GLY A 61 -3.30 8.06 -0.55
N VAL A 62 -2.87 6.81 -0.42
CA VAL A 62 -3.13 5.96 0.73
C VAL A 62 -1.83 5.32 1.19
N ALA A 63 -1.67 5.17 2.50
CA ALA A 63 -0.57 4.43 3.10
C ALA A 63 -1.15 3.36 4.04
N ILE A 64 -0.75 2.11 3.83
CA ILE A 64 -1.21 0.95 4.61
C ILE A 64 0.00 0.39 5.37
N PRO A 65 0.03 0.45 6.72
CA PRO A 65 1.16 -0.02 7.51
C PRO A 65 1.13 -1.54 7.66
N PHE A 66 2.08 -2.25 7.08
CA PHE A 66 2.14 -3.71 7.17
C PHE A 66 2.81 -4.23 8.44
N GLY A 67 3.74 -3.46 9.01
CA GLY A 67 4.47 -3.88 10.20
C GLY A 67 5.84 -3.24 10.30
N ALA A 68 6.78 -3.94 10.94
CA ALA A 68 8.17 -3.53 10.99
C ALA A 68 9.09 -4.74 11.11
N TYR A 69 10.29 -4.64 10.53
CA TYR A 69 11.38 -5.53 10.90
C TYR A 69 12.00 -5.05 12.21
N ILE A 70 12.22 -6.00 13.13
CA ILE A 70 12.88 -5.77 14.40
C ILE A 70 14.16 -6.59 14.41
N SER A 71 15.28 -5.93 14.65
CA SER A 71 16.60 -6.53 14.81
C SER A 71 17.12 -6.22 16.22
N ASP A 72 17.32 -7.26 17.01
CA ASP A 72 17.96 -7.20 18.34
C ASP A 72 18.89 -8.41 18.53
N GLU A 73 19.28 -8.68 19.77
CA GLU A 73 20.18 -9.80 20.14
C GLU A 73 19.66 -11.18 19.71
N THR A 74 18.35 -11.34 19.53
CA THR A 74 17.72 -12.60 19.11
C THR A 74 17.70 -12.79 17.59
N GLY A 75 18.10 -11.76 16.84
CA GLY A 75 18.11 -11.74 15.38
C GLY A 75 16.98 -10.90 14.77
N VAL A 76 16.83 -11.03 13.45
CA VAL A 76 15.89 -10.24 12.65
C VAL A 76 14.56 -10.96 12.53
N ARG A 77 13.46 -10.27 12.85
CA ARG A 77 12.09 -10.79 12.74
C ARG A 77 11.11 -9.73 12.26
N PHE A 78 10.11 -10.13 11.48
CA PHE A 78 9.03 -9.24 11.08
C PHE A 78 7.89 -9.26 12.10
N ARG A 79 7.47 -8.10 12.58
CA ARG A 79 6.28 -7.94 13.42
C ARG A 79 5.15 -7.33 12.58
N PRO A 80 4.12 -8.11 12.23
CA PRO A 80 3.00 -7.59 11.44
C PRO A 80 2.13 -6.64 12.25
N ASN A 81 1.53 -5.68 11.57
CA ASN A 81 0.43 -4.89 12.13
C ASN A 81 -0.84 -5.76 12.17
N LEU A 82 -1.41 -5.93 13.36
CA LEU A 82 -2.55 -6.81 13.58
C LEU A 82 -3.80 -6.33 12.83
N ILE A 83 -4.00 -5.02 12.69
CA ILE A 83 -5.18 -4.47 12.00
C ILE A 83 -5.11 -4.84 10.52
N THR A 84 -3.96 -4.65 9.87
CA THR A 84 -3.80 -5.01 8.45
C THR A 84 -3.82 -6.52 8.24
N LEU A 85 -3.23 -7.28 9.17
CA LEU A 85 -3.25 -8.74 9.13
C LEU A 85 -4.70 -9.25 9.18
N LEU A 86 -5.53 -8.73 10.08
CA LEU A 86 -6.93 -9.13 10.20
C LEU A 86 -7.77 -8.64 9.02
N ALA A 87 -7.54 -7.42 8.54
CA ALA A 87 -8.26 -6.87 7.38
C ALA A 87 -8.12 -7.74 6.13
N VAL A 88 -6.96 -8.36 5.92
CA VAL A 88 -6.71 -9.30 4.81
C VAL A 88 -7.04 -10.74 5.19
N GLY A 89 -6.71 -11.15 6.42
CA GLY A 89 -6.85 -12.52 6.89
C GLY A 89 -8.30 -12.98 7.04
N ILE A 90 -9.19 -12.12 7.53
CA ILE A 90 -10.61 -12.44 7.70
C ILE A 90 -11.28 -12.79 6.36
N PRO A 91 -11.25 -11.93 5.31
CA PRO A 91 -11.86 -12.27 4.04
C PRO A 91 -11.15 -13.46 3.38
N PHE A 92 -9.84 -13.61 3.53
CA PHE A 92 -9.11 -14.78 3.02
C PHE A 92 -9.63 -16.10 3.63
N VAL A 93 -9.74 -16.17 4.97
CA VAL A 93 -10.25 -17.36 5.66
C VAL A 93 -11.70 -17.63 5.26
N TRP A 94 -12.52 -16.59 5.12
CA TRP A 94 -13.91 -16.74 4.70
C TRP A 94 -14.05 -17.32 3.29
N VAL A 95 -13.27 -16.80 2.33
CA VAL A 95 -13.26 -17.30 0.94
C VAL A 95 -12.71 -18.71 0.87
N ALA A 96 -11.60 -19.01 1.54
CA ALA A 96 -10.99 -20.33 1.56
C ALA A 96 -11.94 -21.37 2.18
N GLY A 97 -12.60 -21.04 3.29
CA GLY A 97 -13.60 -21.88 3.93
C GLY A 97 -14.80 -22.17 3.04
N HIS A 98 -15.32 -21.14 2.34
CA HIS A 98 -16.40 -21.31 1.37
C HIS A 98 -16.00 -22.18 0.17
N ALA A 99 -14.79 -21.98 -0.37
CA ALA A 99 -14.28 -22.78 -1.48
C ALA A 99 -14.17 -24.25 -1.09
N TRP A 100 -13.60 -24.52 0.09
CA TRP A 100 -13.45 -25.88 0.62
C TRP A 100 -14.79 -26.58 0.84
N SER A 101 -15.78 -25.86 1.39
CA SER A 101 -17.14 -26.37 1.58
C SER A 101 -17.78 -26.79 0.24
N ARG A 102 -17.59 -25.99 -0.82
CA ARG A 102 -18.12 -26.33 -2.15
C ARG A 102 -17.44 -27.56 -2.75
N ILE A 103 -16.13 -27.70 -2.59
CA ILE A 103 -15.38 -28.87 -3.06
C ILE A 103 -15.89 -30.14 -2.38
N ILE A 104 -16.02 -30.13 -1.06
CA ILE A 104 -16.56 -31.29 -0.31
C ILE A 104 -17.97 -31.64 -0.80
N ARG A 105 -18.82 -30.64 -1.04
CA ARG A 105 -20.20 -30.86 -1.50
C ARG A 105 -20.25 -31.43 -2.92
N ALA A 106 -19.30 -31.08 -3.78
CA ALA A 106 -19.18 -31.63 -5.13
C ALA A 106 -18.68 -33.08 -5.12
N LEU A 107 -17.75 -33.42 -4.22
CA LEU A 107 -17.21 -34.78 -4.08
C LEU A 107 -18.16 -35.77 -3.40
N LYS A 108 -19.15 -35.27 -2.66
CA LYS A 108 -20.21 -36.09 -2.03
C LYS A 108 -21.41 -36.38 -2.93
N ARG A 109 -21.42 -35.82 -4.15
CA ARG A 109 -22.38 -36.18 -5.22
C ARG A 109 -21.77 -37.24 -6.11
#